data_AF-A0A5B0MHG7-F1
#
_entry.id   AF-A0A5B0MHG7-F1
#
_cell.length_a   1.000
_cell.length_b   1.000
_cell.length_c   1.000
_cell.angle_alpha   90.00
_cell.angle_beta   90.00
_cell.angle_gamma   90.00
#
_symmetry.space_group_name_H-M   'P 1'
#
loop_
_entity.id
_entity.type
_entity.pdbx_description
1 polymer ?
#
loop_
_entity_poly.entity_id
_entity_poly.type
_entity_poly.pdbx_seq_one_letter_code
_entity_poly.pdbx_strand_id
1 'polypeptide(L)'
;MAKLSHQEWGEDDEFGDPQVELIHYFSLNAKEKEKIAPNLATSLVQRFQEEDPINFTEALNDAGESNKIFSSAALQKSNEKLRQSLTNDQKFETIVNAKRWPLSGDYLPKSTLEYFKHQLKKLNEDQTAKQSAQSVHPKLPVAVYFFKKMPDYQMVRILENTPNKGVVRFNVMYNKFWKLVLATTYIHLKVSQEKEMTKLEYQQSRGRLFEWIQNMILKESDNTGIPLIGLIKNDRNKAPWEDQNGKEHKSFRIDEAILIEYLSNEVNPESLKKASTLLYTHWNQLDELDDRTSGNRFQNKKLKTKSN
;
A
#
# COMPACT_ATOMS: atom_id res chain seq x y z
N MET A 1 1.19 43.11 21.81
CA MET A 1 1.26 43.02 20.33
C MET A 1 2.64 42.48 19.98
N ALA A 2 2.71 41.24 19.49
CA ALA A 2 3.98 40.64 19.08
C ALA A 2 4.43 41.31 17.76
N LYS A 3 5.64 41.88 17.75
CA LYS A 3 6.30 42.35 16.53
C LYS A 3 6.56 41.12 15.65
N LEU A 4 5.91 41.06 14.50
CA LEU A 4 6.35 40.21 13.40
C LEU A 4 7.72 40.74 12.97
N SER A 5 8.76 39.92 13.11
CA SER A 5 10.05 40.21 12.51
C SER A 5 9.86 40.18 10.99
N HIS A 6 10.05 41.32 10.32
CA HIS A 6 10.23 41.34 8.87
C HIS A 6 11.54 40.60 8.58
N GLN A 7 11.41 39.37 8.09
CA GLN A 7 12.50 38.67 7.45
C GLN A 7 12.55 39.24 6.04
N GLU A 8 13.54 40.09 5.79
CA GLU A 8 13.81 40.65 4.48
C GLU A 8 14.62 39.62 3.67
N TRP A 9 14.26 39.44 2.41
CA TRP A 9 14.97 38.57 1.48
C TRP A 9 16.37 39.14 1.22
N GLY A 10 17.39 38.29 1.20
CA GLY A 10 18.77 38.67 0.92
C GLY A 10 18.99 38.94 -0.58
N GLU A 11 20.02 39.72 -0.91
CA GLU A 11 20.38 40.03 -2.32
C GLU A 11 20.80 38.79 -3.12
N ASP A 12 21.12 37.68 -2.45
CA ASP A 12 21.53 36.39 -3.03
C ASP A 12 20.43 35.32 -3.01
N ASP A 13 19.18 35.67 -2.65
CA ASP A 13 18.07 34.71 -2.63
C ASP A 13 17.61 34.39 -4.07
N GLU A 14 18.09 33.26 -4.60
CA GLU A 14 17.64 32.73 -5.89
C GLU A 14 16.32 31.96 -5.74
N PHE A 15 15.29 32.40 -6.46
CA PHE A 15 14.00 31.72 -6.53
C PHE A 15 13.89 30.90 -7.80
N GLY A 16 13.50 29.63 -7.66
CA GLY A 16 13.08 28.85 -8.81
C GLY A 16 11.77 29.39 -9.40
N ASP A 17 11.54 29.14 -10.70
CA ASP A 17 10.33 29.58 -11.41
C ASP A 17 9.01 29.29 -10.67
N PRO A 18 8.81 28.10 -10.04
CA PRO A 18 7.61 27.83 -9.25
C PRO A 18 7.44 28.75 -8.02
N GLN A 19 8.55 29.13 -7.39
CA GLN A 19 8.55 30.02 -6.22
C GLN A 19 8.21 31.45 -6.63
N VAL A 20 8.76 31.93 -7.75
CA VAL A 20 8.42 33.25 -8.32
C VAL A 20 6.94 33.33 -8.66
N GLU A 21 6.39 32.29 -9.30
CA GLU A 21 4.96 32.23 -9.63
C GLU A 21 4.05 32.23 -8.40
N LEU A 22 4.45 31.51 -7.34
CA LEU A 22 3.73 31.50 -6.07
C LEU A 22 3.82 32.85 -5.35
N ILE A 23 4.99 33.47 -5.32
CA ILE A 23 5.18 34.82 -4.74
C ILE A 23 4.28 35.82 -5.47
N HIS A 24 4.27 35.79 -6.80
CA HIS A 24 3.37 36.61 -7.60
C HIS A 24 1.91 36.33 -7.24
N TYR A 25 1.48 35.07 -7.21
CA TYR A 25 0.12 34.70 -6.81
C TYR A 25 -0.28 35.25 -5.44
N PHE A 26 0.58 35.11 -4.43
CA PHE A 26 0.29 35.57 -3.07
C PHE A 26 0.24 37.10 -2.95
N SER A 27 0.90 37.82 -3.86
CA SER A 27 0.85 39.28 -3.95
C SER A 27 -0.46 39.85 -4.52
N LEU A 28 -1.25 39.04 -5.24
CA LEU A 28 -2.47 39.46 -5.93
C LEU A 28 -3.67 39.70 -4.98
N ASN A 29 -4.67 40.44 -5.47
CA ASN A 29 -5.93 40.62 -4.75
C ASN A 29 -6.85 39.38 -4.89
N ALA A 30 -7.92 39.32 -4.09
CA ALA A 30 -8.78 38.13 -4.00
C ALA A 30 -9.45 37.72 -5.33
N LYS A 31 -9.89 38.69 -6.14
CA LYS A 31 -10.54 38.41 -7.44
C LYS A 31 -9.55 37.87 -8.48
N GLU A 32 -8.33 38.39 -8.48
CA GLU A 32 -7.25 37.93 -9.36
C GLU A 32 -6.78 36.53 -8.95
N LYS A 33 -6.67 36.26 -7.64
CA LYS A 33 -6.36 34.95 -7.09
C LYS A 33 -7.35 33.88 -7.54
N GLU A 34 -8.65 34.14 -7.47
CA GLU A 34 -9.67 33.16 -7.93
C GLU A 34 -9.53 32.81 -9.41
N LYS A 35 -9.14 33.79 -10.25
CA LYS A 35 -8.98 33.58 -11.69
C LYS A 35 -7.73 32.77 -12.05
N ILE A 36 -6.65 32.96 -11.30
CA ILE A 36 -5.33 32.38 -11.61
C ILE A 36 -5.09 31.07 -10.86
N ALA A 37 -5.69 30.88 -9.69
CA ALA A 37 -5.47 29.71 -8.82
C ALA A 37 -5.64 28.36 -9.54
N PRO A 38 -6.69 28.11 -10.36
CA PRO A 38 -6.86 26.80 -10.99
C PRO A 38 -5.73 26.46 -11.96
N ASN A 39 -5.31 27.44 -12.77
CA ASN A 39 -4.27 27.24 -13.78
C ASN A 39 -2.89 27.13 -13.14
N LEU A 40 -2.59 27.97 -12.14
CA LEU A 40 -1.34 27.90 -11.41
C LEU A 40 -1.21 26.57 -10.65
N ALA A 41 -2.26 26.15 -9.94
CA ALA A 41 -2.25 24.86 -9.24
C ALA A 41 -2.04 23.69 -10.23
N THR A 42 -2.69 23.73 -11.39
CA THR A 42 -2.50 22.71 -12.44
C THR A 42 -1.07 22.70 -12.97
N SER A 43 -0.49 23.88 -13.27
CA SER A 43 0.88 24.01 -13.76
C SER A 43 1.92 23.55 -12.74
N LEU A 44 1.74 23.88 -11.46
CA LEU A 44 2.64 23.45 -10.38
C LEU A 44 2.61 21.94 -10.18
N VAL A 45 1.40 21.34 -10.21
CA VAL A 45 1.24 19.88 -10.14
C VAL A 45 1.88 19.20 -11.36
N GLN A 46 1.70 19.76 -12.55
CA GLN A 46 2.28 19.21 -13.78
C GLN A 46 3.81 19.28 -13.76
N ARG A 47 4.41 20.43 -13.41
CA ARG A 47 5.87 20.55 -13.30
C ARG A 47 6.45 19.60 -12.26
N PHE A 48 5.80 19.48 -11.10
CA PHE A 48 6.20 18.50 -10.10
C PHE A 48 6.18 17.06 -10.65
N GLN A 49 5.17 16.71 -11.46
CA GLN A 49 5.08 15.42 -12.13
C GLN A 49 6.08 15.23 -13.28
N GLU A 50 6.58 16.31 -13.89
CA GLU A 50 7.57 16.25 -14.99
C GLU A 50 9.01 16.20 -14.45
N GLU A 51 9.29 16.91 -13.36
CA GLU A 51 10.60 16.95 -12.68
C GLU A 51 10.83 15.71 -11.80
N ASP A 52 9.77 15.17 -11.19
CA ASP A 52 9.78 13.92 -10.42
C ASP A 52 8.68 13.00 -10.97
N PRO A 53 8.86 12.44 -12.18
CA PRO A 53 7.89 11.53 -12.76
C PRO A 53 7.60 10.42 -11.78
N ILE A 54 6.31 10.09 -11.62
CA ILE A 54 5.85 8.95 -10.80
C ILE A 54 6.38 7.68 -11.46
N ASN A 55 7.64 7.38 -11.21
CA ASN A 55 8.25 6.13 -11.51
C ASN A 55 7.97 5.29 -10.27
N PHE A 56 6.94 4.46 -10.34
CA PHE A 56 6.67 3.48 -9.28
C PHE A 56 7.97 2.75 -8.92
N THR A 57 8.80 2.47 -9.92
CA THR A 57 10.17 1.92 -9.81
C THR A 57 11.14 2.71 -8.90
N GLU A 58 11.03 4.03 -8.78
CA GLU A 58 11.89 4.85 -7.91
C GLU A 58 11.33 5.01 -6.50
N ALA A 59 10.01 5.09 -6.34
CA ALA A 59 9.38 4.93 -5.02
C ALA A 59 9.66 3.53 -4.44
N LEU A 60 9.81 2.53 -5.31
CA LEU A 60 10.28 1.18 -5.00
C LEU A 60 11.78 1.11 -4.67
N ASN A 61 12.59 2.18 -4.81
CA ASN A 61 14.03 2.15 -4.50
C ASN A 61 14.38 2.72 -3.11
N ASP A 62 13.47 3.46 -2.48
CA ASP A 62 13.68 4.15 -1.20
C ASP A 62 13.27 3.33 0.07
N ALA A 63 12.82 2.09 -0.13
CA ALA A 63 12.20 1.21 0.88
C ALA A 63 13.13 0.17 1.56
N GLY A 64 14.45 0.36 1.53
CA GLY A 64 15.39 -0.45 2.34
C GLY A 64 15.48 -1.95 1.97
N GLU A 65 15.60 -2.85 2.95
CA GLU A 65 15.84 -4.31 2.74
C GLU A 65 14.76 -5.02 1.92
N SER A 66 13.51 -4.56 1.96
CA SER A 66 12.42 -5.11 1.14
C SER A 66 12.73 -4.98 -0.35
N ASN A 67 13.47 -3.94 -0.75
CA ASN A 67 13.91 -3.73 -2.13
C ASN A 67 14.98 -4.74 -2.54
N LYS A 68 15.88 -5.12 -1.62
CA LYS A 68 16.90 -6.15 -1.92
C LYS A 68 16.25 -7.50 -2.20
N ILE A 69 15.16 -7.83 -1.51
CA ILE A 69 14.41 -9.09 -1.72
C ILE A 69 13.64 -9.03 -3.04
N PHE A 70 12.90 -7.94 -3.30
CA PHE A 70 12.08 -7.79 -4.51
C PHE A 70 12.89 -7.61 -5.79
N SER A 71 14.03 -6.91 -5.71
CA SER A 71 15.00 -6.75 -6.80
C SER A 71 15.95 -7.94 -6.91
N SER A 72 15.77 -8.99 -6.09
CA SER A 72 16.58 -10.20 -6.24
C SER A 72 16.26 -10.86 -7.59
N ALA A 73 17.32 -11.22 -8.33
CA ALA A 73 17.18 -11.95 -9.59
C ALA A 73 16.36 -13.24 -9.43
N ALA A 74 16.39 -13.85 -8.24
CA ALA A 74 15.60 -15.01 -7.90
C ALA A 74 14.09 -14.70 -7.85
N LEU A 75 13.67 -13.59 -7.23
CA LEU A 75 12.27 -13.18 -7.19
C LEU A 75 11.76 -12.81 -8.58
N GLN A 76 12.53 -12.02 -9.34
CA GLN A 76 12.17 -11.66 -10.70
C GLN A 76 12.00 -12.90 -11.60
N LYS A 77 12.92 -13.86 -11.51
CA LYS A 77 12.85 -15.12 -12.27
C LYS A 77 11.64 -15.97 -11.87
N SER A 78 11.37 -16.10 -10.58
CA SER A 78 10.20 -16.85 -10.08
C SER A 78 8.89 -16.20 -10.48
N ASN A 79 8.82 -14.86 -10.42
CA ASN A 79 7.66 -14.11 -10.85
C ASN A 79 7.42 -14.27 -12.35
N GLU A 80 8.49 -14.15 -13.16
CA GLU A 80 8.39 -14.30 -14.61
C GLU A 80 7.94 -15.71 -15.00
N LYS A 81 8.51 -16.76 -14.37
CA LYS A 81 8.05 -18.14 -14.57
C LYS A 81 6.57 -18.30 -14.26
N LEU A 82 6.10 -17.71 -13.15
CA LEU A 82 4.70 -17.76 -12.76
C LEU A 82 3.81 -16.97 -13.74
N ARG A 83 4.25 -15.81 -14.20
CA ARG A 83 3.50 -15.01 -15.19
C ARG A 83 3.35 -15.77 -16.51
N GLN A 84 4.40 -16.46 -16.93
CA GLN A 84 4.43 -17.32 -18.11
C GLN A 84 3.47 -18.50 -17.98
N SER A 85 3.45 -19.21 -16.84
CA SER A 85 2.51 -20.32 -16.62
C SER A 85 1.04 -19.89 -16.53
N LEU A 86 0.81 -18.61 -16.28
CA LEU A 86 -0.52 -17.97 -16.25
C LEU A 86 -0.85 -17.23 -17.56
N THR A 87 -0.07 -17.39 -18.62
CA THR A 87 -0.34 -16.74 -19.92
C THR A 87 -1.65 -17.27 -20.50
N ASN A 88 -2.51 -16.38 -20.99
CA ASN A 88 -3.86 -16.69 -21.51
C ASN A 88 -4.82 -17.36 -20.51
N ASP A 89 -4.56 -17.21 -19.21
CA ASP A 89 -5.40 -17.77 -18.16
C ASP A 89 -6.69 -16.95 -17.96
N GLN A 90 -7.79 -17.46 -18.52
CA GLN A 90 -9.12 -16.84 -18.42
C GLN A 90 -9.69 -16.82 -16.99
N LYS A 91 -9.02 -17.45 -16.01
CA LYS A 91 -9.49 -17.41 -14.62
C LYS A 91 -9.44 -15.99 -14.06
N PHE A 92 -8.50 -15.15 -14.48
CA PHE A 92 -8.44 -13.75 -14.05
C PHE A 92 -9.65 -12.96 -14.55
N GLU A 93 -10.06 -13.15 -15.81
CA GLU A 93 -11.31 -12.60 -16.36
C GLU A 93 -12.53 -13.04 -15.54
N THR A 94 -12.57 -14.34 -15.23
CA THR A 94 -13.65 -14.93 -14.44
C THR A 94 -13.73 -14.29 -13.06
N ILE A 95 -12.58 -14.10 -12.38
CA ILE A 95 -12.51 -13.51 -11.03
C ILE A 95 -12.90 -12.03 -11.06
N VAL A 96 -12.44 -11.27 -12.07
CA VAL A 96 -12.80 -9.85 -12.22
C VAL A 96 -14.30 -9.68 -12.37
N ASN A 97 -14.96 -10.55 -13.13
CA ASN A 97 -16.40 -10.48 -13.38
C ASN A 97 -17.25 -11.23 -12.34
N ALA A 98 -16.61 -11.92 -11.39
CA ALA A 98 -17.29 -12.74 -10.41
C ALA A 98 -18.12 -11.90 -9.42
N LYS A 99 -19.41 -12.24 -9.29
CA LYS A 99 -20.28 -11.75 -8.21
C LYS A 99 -20.29 -12.68 -6.98
N ARG A 100 -19.79 -13.90 -7.15
CA ARG A 100 -19.74 -14.96 -6.14
C ARG A 100 -18.45 -15.75 -6.30
N TRP A 101 -18.09 -16.50 -5.28
CA TRP A 101 -16.87 -17.32 -5.24
C TRP A 101 -16.82 -18.34 -6.41
N PRO A 102 -15.90 -18.20 -7.38
CA PRO A 102 -15.85 -19.04 -8.59
C PRO A 102 -14.89 -20.24 -8.47
N LEU A 103 -14.25 -20.45 -7.31
CA LEU A 103 -13.37 -21.59 -7.07
C LEU A 103 -14.18 -22.71 -6.38
N SER A 104 -14.64 -23.67 -7.18
CA SER A 104 -15.41 -24.83 -6.71
C SER A 104 -14.61 -25.63 -5.68
N GLY A 105 -15.20 -25.92 -4.52
CA GLY A 105 -14.59 -26.77 -3.48
C GLY A 105 -13.52 -26.09 -2.62
N ASP A 106 -13.13 -24.86 -2.94
CA ASP A 106 -12.06 -24.14 -2.29
C ASP A 106 -12.60 -22.88 -1.59
N TYR A 107 -13.39 -23.06 -0.53
CA TYR A 107 -13.96 -21.92 0.21
C TYR A 107 -12.91 -21.32 1.15
N LEU A 108 -12.78 -19.99 1.12
CA LEU A 108 -12.14 -19.27 2.22
C LEU A 108 -12.95 -19.44 3.50
N PRO A 109 -12.30 -19.46 4.67
CA PRO A 109 -13.01 -19.32 5.93
C PRO A 109 -13.82 -18.02 5.91
N LYS A 110 -15.14 -18.14 6.01
CA LYS A 110 -16.06 -17.00 6.07
C LYS A 110 -15.65 -16.01 7.18
N SER A 111 -15.12 -16.53 8.28
CA SER A 111 -14.60 -15.77 9.41
C SER A 111 -13.53 -14.74 9.02
N THR A 112 -12.62 -15.06 8.10
CA THR A 112 -11.53 -14.15 7.69
C THR A 112 -12.04 -12.97 6.88
N LEU A 113 -12.92 -13.23 5.90
CA LEU A 113 -13.54 -12.16 5.11
C LEU A 113 -14.45 -11.27 5.97
N GLU A 114 -15.22 -11.86 6.89
CA GLU A 114 -16.05 -11.09 7.82
C GLU A 114 -15.21 -10.28 8.80
N TYR A 115 -14.05 -10.79 9.26
CA TYR A 115 -13.13 -10.02 10.08
C TYR A 115 -12.60 -8.79 9.34
N PHE A 116 -12.09 -8.95 8.11
CA PHE A 116 -11.61 -7.82 7.31
C PHE A 116 -12.72 -6.80 7.06
N LYS A 117 -13.91 -7.28 6.70
CA LYS A 117 -15.10 -6.44 6.49
C LYS A 117 -15.47 -5.66 7.75
N HIS A 118 -15.45 -6.31 8.92
CA HIS A 118 -15.74 -5.69 10.20
C HIS A 118 -14.72 -4.58 10.52
N GLN A 119 -13.42 -4.87 10.38
CA GLN A 119 -12.38 -3.87 10.66
C GLN A 119 -12.44 -2.68 9.71
N LEU A 120 -12.66 -2.93 8.42
CA LEU A 120 -12.80 -1.86 7.43
C LEU A 120 -14.05 -1.00 7.71
N LYS A 121 -15.15 -1.61 8.20
CA LYS A 121 -16.37 -0.88 8.56
C LYS A 121 -16.13 0.00 9.78
N LYS A 122 -15.49 -0.53 10.82
CA LYS A 122 -15.11 0.23 12.02
C LYS A 122 -14.27 1.45 11.65
N LEU A 123 -13.23 1.27 10.84
CA LEU A 123 -12.41 2.36 10.35
C LEU A 123 -13.21 3.40 9.55
N ASN A 124 -14.25 2.98 8.80
CA ASN A 124 -15.10 3.87 8.02
C ASN A 124 -16.08 4.67 8.90
N GLU A 125 -16.56 4.11 10.01
CA GLU A 125 -17.45 4.80 10.97
C GLU A 125 -16.71 5.91 11.74
N ASP A 126 -15.42 5.72 12.01
CA ASP A 126 -14.53 6.72 12.63
C ASP A 126 -14.30 7.97 11.75
N GLN A 127 -14.75 7.98 10.48
CA GLN A 127 -14.68 9.13 9.56
C GLN A 127 -15.58 10.31 9.97
N THR A 128 -16.52 10.09 10.88
CA THR A 128 -17.49 11.12 11.33
C THR A 128 -16.86 12.18 12.25
N ALA A 129 -15.61 11.98 12.68
CA ALA A 129 -14.81 13.02 13.32
C ALA A 129 -14.32 14.03 12.25
N LYS A 130 -15.00 15.18 12.16
CA LYS A 130 -14.66 16.32 11.27
C LYS A 130 -13.14 16.45 11.03
N GLN A 131 -12.72 16.09 9.83
CA GLN A 131 -11.33 16.22 9.37
C GLN A 131 -10.98 17.71 9.26
N SER A 132 -9.78 18.11 9.70
CA SER A 132 -9.29 19.48 9.59
C SER A 132 -8.53 19.75 8.31
N ALA A 133 -7.59 18.86 8.02
CA ALA A 133 -6.62 18.97 6.95
C ALA A 133 -6.24 17.56 6.48
N GLN A 134 -5.69 17.47 5.28
CA GLN A 134 -5.11 16.25 4.74
C GLN A 134 -3.72 16.54 4.19
N SER A 135 -2.81 15.58 4.33
CA SER A 135 -1.56 15.52 3.56
C SER A 135 -1.66 14.37 2.58
N VAL A 136 -1.27 14.59 1.34
CA VAL A 136 -1.26 13.57 0.28
C VAL A 136 0.18 13.14 0.06
N HIS A 137 0.41 11.84 -0.02
CA HIS A 137 1.74 11.32 -0.31
C HIS A 137 2.19 11.78 -1.71
N PRO A 138 3.44 12.26 -1.89
CA PRO A 138 3.89 12.87 -3.14
C PRO A 138 3.83 11.89 -4.33
N LYS A 139 4.17 10.61 -4.11
CA LYS A 139 4.29 9.59 -5.17
C LYS A 139 3.22 8.50 -5.19
N LEU A 140 2.40 8.39 -4.14
CA LEU A 140 1.49 7.26 -3.94
C LEU A 140 0.08 7.79 -3.71
N PRO A 141 -0.96 7.09 -4.20
CA PRO A 141 -2.35 7.46 -3.97
C PRO A 141 -2.79 7.12 -2.53
N VAL A 142 -2.16 7.78 -1.57
CA VAL A 142 -2.42 7.65 -0.14
C VAL A 142 -2.46 9.05 0.47
N ALA A 143 -3.34 9.25 1.44
CA ALA A 143 -3.39 10.45 2.25
C ALA A 143 -3.47 10.14 3.73
N VAL A 144 -3.02 11.09 4.52
CA VAL A 144 -3.24 11.14 5.96
C VAL A 144 -4.22 12.26 6.26
N TYR A 145 -5.23 11.93 7.05
CA TYR A 145 -6.24 12.86 7.54
C TYR A 145 -5.99 13.18 9.01
N PHE A 146 -5.93 14.48 9.32
CA PHE A 146 -5.77 14.96 10.69
C PHE A 146 -7.14 15.16 11.33
N PHE A 147 -7.29 14.69 12.57
CA PHE A 147 -8.54 14.80 13.30
C PHE A 147 -8.52 15.98 14.26
N LYS A 148 -9.59 16.80 14.24
CA LYS A 148 -9.80 17.85 15.25
C LYS A 148 -10.12 17.27 16.63
N LYS A 149 -10.87 16.16 16.67
CA LYS A 149 -11.38 15.55 17.91
C LYS A 149 -10.41 14.55 18.55
N MET A 150 -9.44 14.04 17.78
CA MET A 150 -8.43 13.08 18.24
C MET A 150 -7.06 13.59 17.78
N PRO A 151 -6.57 14.71 18.34
CA PRO A 151 -5.35 15.37 17.86
C PRO A 151 -4.10 14.50 17.98
N ASP A 152 -4.11 13.48 18.86
CA ASP A 152 -2.99 12.54 19.02
C ASP A 152 -2.94 11.46 17.92
N TYR A 153 -3.94 11.43 17.02
CA TYR A 153 -4.06 10.41 16.00
C TYR A 153 -4.34 11.01 14.61
N GLN A 154 -3.86 10.29 13.60
CA GLN A 154 -4.10 10.55 12.18
C GLN A 154 -4.70 9.29 11.55
N MET A 155 -5.38 9.45 10.42
CA MET A 155 -5.93 8.31 9.67
C MET A 155 -5.30 8.23 8.28
N VAL A 156 -4.66 7.10 7.99
CA VAL A 156 -4.16 6.75 6.67
C VAL A 156 -5.28 6.18 5.81
N ARG A 157 -5.36 6.62 4.55
CA ARG A 157 -6.35 6.18 3.56
C ARG A 157 -5.74 6.07 2.18
N ILE A 158 -6.13 5.04 1.46
CA ILE A 158 -5.89 4.93 0.01
C ILE A 158 -6.87 5.83 -0.74
N LEU A 159 -6.35 6.55 -1.72
CA LEU A 159 -7.08 7.39 -2.65
C LEU A 159 -7.36 6.64 -3.95
N GLU A 160 -8.49 6.93 -4.57
CA GLU A 160 -8.78 6.53 -5.93
C GLU A 160 -7.83 7.25 -6.89
N ASN A 161 -7.30 6.52 -7.87
CA ASN A 161 -6.49 7.12 -8.94
C ASN A 161 -7.40 7.74 -10.01
N THR A 162 -8.21 8.71 -9.59
CA THR A 162 -9.09 9.52 -10.44
C THR A 162 -8.70 10.98 -10.32
N PRO A 163 -9.10 11.85 -11.27
CA PRO A 163 -8.78 13.28 -11.20
C PRO A 163 -9.17 13.95 -9.88
N ASN A 164 -10.24 13.47 -9.23
CA ASN A 164 -10.74 14.01 -7.96
C ASN A 164 -10.06 13.44 -6.72
N LYS A 165 -9.20 12.40 -6.86
CA LYS A 165 -8.44 11.72 -5.78
C LYS A 165 -9.26 11.44 -4.50
N GLY A 166 -10.50 10.96 -4.65
CA GLY A 166 -11.38 10.66 -3.53
C GLY A 166 -10.90 9.45 -2.72
N VAL A 167 -11.29 9.33 -1.44
CA VAL A 167 -11.00 8.13 -0.65
C VAL A 167 -11.70 6.92 -1.25
N VAL A 168 -10.98 5.80 -1.41
CA VAL A 168 -11.59 4.56 -1.92
C VAL A 168 -12.71 4.11 -0.99
N ARG A 169 -13.93 4.02 -1.52
CA ARG A 169 -15.12 3.68 -0.74
C ARG A 169 -15.05 2.27 -0.15
N PHE A 170 -15.63 2.08 1.04
CA PHE A 170 -15.69 0.79 1.74
C PHE A 170 -16.08 -0.40 0.84
N ASN A 171 -17.19 -0.31 0.11
CA ASN A 171 -17.68 -1.42 -0.73
C ASN A 171 -16.72 -1.73 -1.89
N VAL A 172 -16.08 -0.69 -2.45
CA VAL A 172 -15.11 -0.81 -3.54
C VAL A 172 -13.85 -1.48 -3.02
N MET A 173 -13.33 -1.02 -1.88
CA MET A 173 -12.17 -1.58 -1.18
C MET A 173 -12.39 -3.06 -0.83
N TYR A 174 -13.52 -3.40 -0.22
CA TYR A 174 -13.86 -4.79 0.13
C TYR A 174 -13.91 -5.69 -1.11
N ASN A 175 -14.53 -5.22 -2.20
CA ASN A 175 -14.62 -5.99 -3.44
C ASN A 175 -13.23 -6.20 -4.08
N LYS A 176 -12.38 -5.16 -4.11
CA LYS A 176 -11.00 -5.26 -4.58
C LYS A 176 -10.18 -6.26 -3.79
N PHE A 177 -10.25 -6.18 -2.46
CA PHE A 177 -9.58 -7.13 -1.56
C PHE A 177 -10.06 -8.56 -1.82
N TRP A 178 -11.37 -8.76 -1.91
CA TRP A 178 -11.95 -10.08 -2.18
C TRP A 178 -11.46 -10.68 -3.50
N LYS A 179 -11.40 -9.89 -4.58
CA LYS A 179 -10.86 -10.32 -5.89
C LYS A 179 -9.37 -10.65 -5.81
N LEU A 180 -8.60 -9.85 -5.08
CA LEU A 180 -7.17 -10.08 -4.89
C LEU A 180 -6.92 -11.40 -4.18
N VAL A 181 -7.62 -11.61 -3.07
CA VAL A 181 -7.59 -12.85 -2.27
C VAL A 181 -7.96 -14.06 -3.13
N LEU A 182 -8.98 -13.94 -3.98
CA LEU A 182 -9.34 -14.99 -4.93
C LEU A 182 -8.21 -15.33 -5.89
N ALA A 183 -7.61 -14.32 -6.50
CA ALA A 183 -6.55 -14.49 -7.47
C ALA A 183 -5.29 -15.08 -6.83
N THR A 184 -4.89 -14.62 -5.65
CA THR A 184 -3.75 -15.18 -4.92
C THR A 184 -4.01 -16.61 -4.45
N THR A 185 -5.24 -16.93 -4.04
CA THR A 185 -5.64 -18.33 -3.74
C THR A 185 -5.52 -19.22 -4.96
N TYR A 186 -5.99 -18.75 -6.10
CA TYR A 186 -5.92 -19.50 -7.35
C TYR A 186 -4.47 -19.79 -7.76
N ILE A 187 -3.60 -18.79 -7.65
CA ILE A 187 -2.17 -18.95 -7.87
C ILE A 187 -1.58 -19.97 -6.87
N HIS A 188 -1.91 -19.84 -5.58
CA HIS A 188 -1.44 -20.75 -4.55
C HIS A 188 -1.86 -22.19 -4.84
N LEU A 189 -3.10 -22.42 -5.29
CA LEU A 189 -3.59 -23.74 -5.69
C LEU A 189 -2.75 -24.35 -6.81
N LYS A 190 -2.45 -23.58 -7.87
CA LYS A 190 -1.61 -24.05 -8.99
C LYS A 190 -0.22 -24.45 -8.52
N VAL A 191 0.43 -23.59 -7.74
CA VAL A 191 1.79 -23.86 -7.24
C VAL A 191 1.79 -25.03 -6.24
N SER A 192 0.74 -25.17 -5.44
CA SER A 192 0.60 -26.28 -4.48
C SER A 192 0.42 -27.62 -5.19
N GLN A 193 -0.27 -27.65 -6.33
CA GLN A 193 -0.38 -28.83 -7.18
C GLN A 193 0.97 -29.21 -7.79
N GLU A 194 1.74 -28.23 -8.28
CA GLU A 194 3.10 -28.46 -8.79
C GLU A 194 4.07 -28.95 -7.71
N LYS A 195 3.90 -28.49 -6.46
CA LYS A 195 4.69 -28.90 -5.29
C LYS A 195 4.19 -30.18 -4.62
N GLU A 196 3.13 -30.81 -5.14
CA GLU A 196 2.48 -32.00 -4.57
C GLU A 196 2.11 -31.85 -3.07
N MET A 197 1.71 -30.64 -2.66
CA MET A 197 1.34 -30.37 -1.26
C MET A 197 0.14 -31.21 -0.81
N THR A 198 0.18 -31.68 0.43
CA THR A 198 -0.98 -32.32 1.04
C THR A 198 -2.12 -31.31 1.26
N LYS A 199 -3.35 -31.81 1.36
CA LYS A 199 -4.51 -30.95 1.65
C LYS A 199 -4.36 -30.14 2.93
N LEU A 200 -3.72 -30.70 3.96
CA LEU A 200 -3.50 -30.02 5.23
C LEU A 200 -2.49 -28.88 5.09
N GLU A 201 -1.35 -29.14 4.43
CA GLU A 201 -0.32 -28.13 4.16
C GLU A 201 -0.89 -26.97 3.34
N TYR A 202 -1.64 -27.30 2.27
CA TYR A 202 -2.35 -26.31 1.47
C TYR A 202 -3.26 -25.44 2.33
N GLN A 203 -4.10 -26.04 3.17
CA GLN A 203 -5.04 -25.29 4.00
C GLN A 203 -4.34 -24.36 5.00
N GLN A 204 -3.23 -24.80 5.61
CA GLN A 204 -2.46 -24.02 6.56
C GLN A 204 -1.71 -22.87 5.87
N SER A 205 -0.99 -23.17 4.79
CA SER A 205 -0.22 -22.20 4.00
C SER A 205 -1.13 -21.13 3.39
N ARG A 206 -2.28 -21.54 2.83
CA ARG A 206 -3.34 -20.64 2.38
C ARG A 206 -3.86 -19.73 3.49
N GLY A 207 -4.03 -20.23 4.72
CA GLY A 207 -4.42 -19.44 5.88
C GLY A 207 -3.41 -18.33 6.20
N ARG A 208 -2.12 -18.67 6.22
CA ARG A 208 -1.02 -17.72 6.43
C ARG A 208 -0.95 -16.65 5.33
N LEU A 209 -1.13 -17.03 4.07
CA LEU A 209 -1.20 -16.09 2.94
C LEU A 209 -2.28 -15.02 3.16
N PHE A 210 -3.48 -15.42 3.60
CA PHE A 210 -4.54 -14.45 3.85
C PHE A 210 -4.26 -13.54 5.02
N GLU A 211 -3.78 -14.10 6.14
CA GLU A 211 -3.41 -13.31 7.29
C GLU A 211 -2.31 -12.29 6.93
N TRP A 212 -1.34 -12.69 6.10
CA TRP A 212 -0.29 -11.82 5.59
C TRP A 212 -0.85 -10.66 4.75
N ILE A 213 -1.70 -10.92 3.74
CA ILE A 213 -2.33 -9.86 2.92
C ILE A 213 -3.19 -8.94 3.78
N GLN A 214 -3.97 -9.51 4.69
CA GLN A 214 -4.85 -8.76 5.59
C GLN A 214 -4.06 -7.83 6.51
N ASN A 215 -2.94 -8.31 7.07
CA ASN A 215 -2.10 -7.54 7.96
C ASN A 215 -1.40 -6.39 7.25
N MET A 216 -0.95 -6.55 5.99
CA MET A 216 -0.42 -5.43 5.21
C MET A 216 -1.44 -4.29 5.06
N ILE A 217 -2.73 -4.61 4.90
CA ILE A 217 -3.75 -3.58 4.70
C ILE A 217 -4.17 -2.91 6.02
N LEU A 218 -4.41 -3.71 7.06
CA LEU A 218 -5.08 -3.27 8.30
C LEU A 218 -4.17 -2.99 9.49
N LYS A 219 -2.96 -3.56 9.52
CA LYS A 219 -2.12 -3.61 10.73
C LYS A 219 -0.83 -2.83 10.51
N GLU A 220 -0.43 -2.09 11.52
CA GLU A 220 0.95 -1.62 11.65
C GLU A 220 1.85 -2.85 11.71
N SER A 221 2.72 -3.02 10.71
CA SER A 221 3.85 -3.93 10.80
C SER A 221 4.74 -3.44 11.94
N ASP A 222 4.69 -4.19 13.05
CA ASP A 222 5.59 -4.17 14.20
C ASP A 222 6.37 -2.86 14.41
N ASN A 223 5.74 -1.90 15.09
CA ASN A 223 6.28 -0.64 15.61
C ASN A 223 7.00 0.32 14.63
N THR A 224 7.16 -0.02 13.36
CA THR A 224 8.01 0.74 12.42
C THR A 224 7.29 1.13 11.13
N GLY A 225 6.30 0.36 10.65
CA GLY A 225 5.59 0.62 9.38
C GLY A 225 4.35 1.53 9.47
N ILE A 226 3.91 2.01 8.31
CA ILE A 226 2.66 2.78 8.13
C ILE A 226 1.58 1.81 7.61
N PRO A 227 0.40 1.71 8.24
CA PRO A 227 -0.69 0.89 7.73
C PRO A 227 -1.24 1.50 6.44
N LEU A 228 -1.66 0.68 5.47
CA LEU A 228 -2.28 1.18 4.25
C LEU A 228 -3.63 1.88 4.53
N ILE A 229 -4.36 1.35 5.51
CA ILE A 229 -5.61 1.91 6.01
C ILE A 229 -5.65 1.72 7.52
N GLY A 230 -5.54 2.81 8.28
CA GLY A 230 -5.53 2.69 9.74
C GLY A 230 -5.23 3.98 10.48
N LEU A 231 -5.39 3.91 11.80
CA LEU A 231 -4.97 4.97 12.70
C LEU A 231 -3.48 4.87 12.93
N ILE A 232 -2.79 6.00 12.90
CA ILE A 232 -1.39 6.16 13.30
C ILE A 232 -1.28 7.27 14.34
N LYS A 233 -0.24 7.23 15.17
CA LYS A 233 0.03 8.32 16.11
C LYS A 233 0.39 9.60 15.34
N ASN A 234 -0.15 10.73 15.76
CA ASN A 234 0.21 12.03 15.22
C ASN A 234 1.52 12.51 15.85
N ASP A 235 2.49 12.86 15.01
CA ASP A 235 3.72 13.54 15.45
C ASP A 235 3.69 14.97 14.90
N ARG A 236 3.41 15.94 15.78
CA ARG A 236 3.47 17.38 15.49
C ARG A 236 2.63 17.86 14.31
N ASN A 237 1.49 17.22 14.03
CA ASN A 237 0.62 17.54 12.88
C ASN A 237 1.33 17.42 11.53
N LYS A 238 2.26 16.47 11.41
CA LYS A 238 2.95 16.15 10.17
C LYS A 238 2.62 14.74 9.73
N ALA A 239 2.46 14.56 8.42
CA ALA A 239 2.35 13.23 7.85
C ALA A 239 3.70 12.49 7.95
N PRO A 240 3.70 11.14 7.94
CA PRO A 240 4.94 10.37 8.07
C PRO A 240 6.01 10.67 7.00
N TRP A 241 5.59 11.11 5.81
CA TRP A 241 6.46 11.46 4.68
C TRP A 241 6.86 12.94 4.65
N GLU A 242 6.41 13.76 5.61
CA GLU A 242 6.76 15.19 5.69
C GLU A 242 7.90 15.48 6.68
N ASP A 243 8.34 14.47 7.44
CA ASP A 243 9.44 14.64 8.38
C ASP A 243 10.78 14.35 7.70
N GLN A 244 11.42 15.41 7.21
CA GLN A 244 12.76 15.37 6.60
C GLN A 244 13.90 15.37 7.64
N ASN A 245 13.61 15.66 8.92
CA ASN A 245 14.62 15.84 9.97
C ASN A 245 14.60 14.72 11.04
N GLY A 246 13.61 13.82 10.99
CA GLY A 246 13.48 12.67 11.89
C GLY A 246 14.32 11.48 11.44
N LYS A 247 14.90 10.75 12.40
CA LYS A 247 15.87 9.66 12.16
C LYS A 247 15.33 8.41 11.44
N GLU A 248 14.06 8.35 11.06
CA GLU A 248 13.48 7.24 10.31
C GLU A 248 12.35 7.77 9.42
N HIS A 249 12.66 8.06 8.14
CA HIS A 249 11.61 8.35 7.16
C HIS A 249 10.78 7.08 6.99
N LYS A 250 9.53 7.10 7.47
CA LYS A 250 8.65 5.93 7.36
C LYS A 250 8.11 5.88 5.94
N SER A 251 8.59 4.92 5.17
CA SER A 251 8.18 4.69 3.78
C SER A 251 7.38 3.41 3.64
N PHE A 252 6.53 3.35 2.62
CA PHE A 252 5.83 2.11 2.25
C PHE A 252 6.80 1.13 1.58
N ARG A 253 6.71 -0.14 1.96
CA ARG A 253 7.45 -1.23 1.31
C ARG A 253 6.94 -1.49 -0.09
N ILE A 254 7.68 -2.28 -0.87
CA ILE A 254 7.32 -2.60 -2.26
C ILE A 254 5.96 -3.29 -2.39
N ASP A 255 5.70 -4.29 -1.55
CA ASP A 255 4.45 -5.02 -1.54
C ASP A 255 3.28 -4.15 -1.09
N GLU A 256 3.52 -3.25 -0.14
CA GLU A 256 2.59 -2.19 0.26
C GLU A 256 2.30 -1.24 -0.91
N ALA A 257 3.31 -0.82 -1.67
CA ALA A 257 3.14 0.02 -2.86
C ALA A 257 2.34 -0.69 -3.98
N ILE A 258 2.59 -1.98 -4.21
CA ILE A 258 1.81 -2.80 -5.15
C ILE A 258 0.35 -2.90 -4.72
N LEU A 259 0.10 -3.09 -3.42
CA LEU A 259 -1.25 -3.09 -2.88
C LEU A 259 -1.93 -1.73 -3.04
N ILE A 260 -1.23 -0.64 -2.73
CA ILE A 260 -1.72 0.73 -2.93
C ILE A 260 -2.12 0.93 -4.40
N GLU A 261 -1.24 0.60 -5.35
CA GLU A 261 -1.49 0.72 -6.80
C GLU A 261 -2.73 -0.08 -7.23
N TYR A 262 -2.85 -1.33 -6.79
CA TYR A 262 -4.00 -2.18 -7.12
C TYR A 262 -5.31 -1.65 -6.49
N LEU A 263 -5.24 -1.19 -5.24
CA LEU A 263 -6.41 -0.71 -4.51
C LEU A 263 -6.88 0.66 -5.00
N SER A 264 -5.98 1.50 -5.54
CA SER A 264 -6.30 2.82 -6.09
C SER A 264 -6.85 2.80 -7.51
N ASN A 265 -6.43 1.86 -8.36
CA ASN A 265 -6.77 1.83 -9.80
C ASN A 265 -8.01 0.99 -10.11
N GLU A 266 -8.64 1.12 -11.27
CA GLU A 266 -9.73 0.21 -11.64
C GLU A 266 -9.26 -1.25 -11.72
N VAL A 267 -10.11 -2.19 -11.28
CA VAL A 267 -9.77 -3.62 -11.31
C VAL A 267 -10.05 -4.17 -12.69
N ASN A 268 -8.99 -4.61 -13.36
CA ASN A 268 -9.05 -5.34 -14.60
C ASN A 268 -8.20 -6.64 -14.50
N PRO A 269 -8.31 -7.55 -15.47
CA PRO A 269 -7.63 -8.85 -15.44
C PRO A 269 -6.11 -8.73 -15.34
N GLU A 270 -5.52 -7.76 -16.04
CA GLU A 270 -4.08 -7.53 -16.08
C GLU A 270 -3.55 -7.01 -14.74
N SER A 271 -4.18 -5.97 -14.19
CA SER A 271 -3.85 -5.39 -12.88
C SER A 271 -4.02 -6.42 -11.76
N LEU A 272 -5.09 -7.22 -11.80
CA LEU A 272 -5.32 -8.30 -10.85
C LEU A 272 -4.22 -9.37 -10.96
N LYS A 273 -3.87 -9.80 -12.18
CA LYS A 273 -2.79 -10.76 -12.43
C LYS A 273 -1.44 -10.21 -11.98
N LYS A 274 -1.10 -8.97 -12.31
CA LYS A 274 0.13 -8.29 -11.89
C LYS A 274 0.23 -8.26 -10.37
N ALA A 275 -0.77 -7.72 -9.68
CA ALA A 275 -0.73 -7.58 -8.22
C ALA A 275 -0.67 -8.94 -7.52
N SER A 276 -1.54 -9.88 -7.89
CA SER A 276 -1.60 -11.20 -7.26
C SER A 276 -0.33 -12.03 -7.48
N THR A 277 0.27 -12.01 -8.67
CA THR A 277 1.53 -12.75 -8.93
C THR A 277 2.69 -12.17 -8.13
N LEU A 278 2.85 -10.84 -8.10
CA LEU A 278 3.92 -10.18 -7.35
C LEU A 278 3.80 -10.44 -5.84
N LEU A 279 2.61 -10.25 -5.27
CA LEU A 279 2.35 -10.49 -3.85
C LEU A 279 2.54 -11.96 -3.49
N TYR A 280 2.03 -12.88 -4.30
CA TYR A 280 2.21 -14.31 -4.06
C TYR A 280 3.68 -14.73 -4.12
N THR A 281 4.43 -14.23 -5.12
CA THR A 281 5.86 -14.57 -5.27
C THR A 281 6.66 -14.12 -4.04
N HIS A 282 6.39 -12.90 -3.58
CA HIS A 282 7.03 -12.35 -2.39
C HIS A 282 6.70 -13.17 -1.15
N TRP A 283 5.41 -13.42 -0.91
CA TRP A 283 4.97 -14.21 0.24
C TRP A 283 5.54 -15.63 0.23
N ASN A 284 5.52 -16.33 -0.91
CA ASN A 284 6.03 -17.71 -0.98
C ASN A 284 7.53 -17.78 -0.66
N GLN A 285 8.31 -16.76 -1.00
CA GLN A 285 9.71 -16.70 -0.57
C GLN A 285 9.87 -16.48 0.93
N LEU A 286 9.04 -15.63 1.54
CA LEU A 286 9.04 -15.42 2.99
C LEU A 286 8.62 -16.70 3.74
N ASP A 287 7.54 -17.35 3.30
CA ASP A 287 7.04 -18.61 3.90
C ASP A 287 8.11 -19.72 3.82
N GLU A 288 8.82 -19.83 2.69
CA GLU A 288 9.93 -20.79 2.53
C GLU A 288 11.14 -20.50 3.44
N LEU A 289 11.40 -19.22 3.75
CA LEU A 289 12.48 -18.83 4.68
C LEU A 289 12.09 -19.11 6.13
N ASP A 290 10.84 -18.85 6.50
CA ASP A 290 10.31 -19.14 7.83
C ASP A 290 10.27 -20.65 8.10
N ASP A 291 9.93 -21.47 7.09
CA ASP A 291 9.98 -22.93 7.21
C ASP A 291 11.41 -23.46 7.38
N ARG A 292 12.40 -22.88 6.67
CA ARG A 292 13.82 -23.27 6.81
C ARG A 292 14.40 -22.91 8.17
N THR A 293 14.05 -21.74 8.70
CA THR A 293 14.51 -21.29 10.04
C THR A 293 13.79 -22.02 11.16
N SER A 294 12.51 -22.36 10.97
CA SER A 294 11.72 -23.18 11.91
C SER A 294 12.11 -24.66 11.88
N GLY A 295 12.57 -25.18 10.73
CA GLY A 295 13.10 -26.54 10.57
C GLY A 295 14.32 -26.85 11.46
N ASN A 296 15.12 -25.82 11.82
CA ASN A 296 16.23 -25.96 12.77
C ASN A 296 15.80 -26.10 14.24
N ARG A 297 14.55 -25.77 14.59
CA ARG A 297 14.00 -26.03 15.94
C ARG A 297 13.46 -27.45 16.10
N PHE A 298 13.07 -28.11 15.01
CA PHE A 298 12.53 -29.49 15.07
C PHE A 298 13.61 -30.57 14.96
N GLN A 299 14.77 -30.31 14.33
CA GLN A 299 15.89 -31.26 14.36
C GLN A 299 16.64 -31.29 15.71
N ASN A 300 16.69 -30.17 16.43
CA ASN A 300 17.33 -30.12 17.76
C ASN A 300 16.50 -30.73 18.90
N LYS A 301 15.23 -31.13 18.65
CA LYS A 301 14.43 -31.92 19.60
C LYS A 301 14.55 -33.44 19.41
N LYS A 302 15.00 -33.93 18.24
CA LYS A 302 15.23 -35.36 18.01
C LYS A 302 16.61 -35.87 18.48
N LEU A 303 17.54 -34.97 18.79
CA LEU A 303 18.87 -35.31 19.30
C LEU A 303 19.00 -35.23 20.83
N LYS A 304 17.95 -34.81 21.57
CA LYS A 304 17.95 -34.72 23.04
C LYS A 304 17.12 -35.78 23.78
N THR A 305 16.55 -36.77 23.07
CA THR A 305 15.80 -37.90 23.68
C THR A 305 16.47 -39.26 23.51
N LYS A 306 17.77 -39.30 23.16
CA LYS A 306 18.62 -40.49 23.24
C LYS A 306 19.91 -40.20 24.01
N SER A 307 19.77 -39.90 25.30
CA SER A 307 20.83 -40.03 26.30
C SER A 307 20.19 -39.94 27.68
N ASN A 308 19.74 -41.10 28.14
CA ASN A 308 19.76 -41.63 29.52
C ASN A 308 18.81 -42.82 29.58
#